data_AF-A0AAV5TCH7-F1
#
_entry.id   AF-A0AAV5TCH7-F1
#
_cell.length_a   1.000
_cell.length_b   1.000
_cell.length_c   1.000
_cell.angle_alpha   90.00
_cell.angle_beta   90.00
_cell.angle_gamma   90.00
#
_symmetry.space_group_name_H-M   'P 1'
#
loop_
_entity.id
_entity.type
_entity.pdbx_description
1 polymer ?
#
loop_
_entity_poly.entity_id
_entity_poly.type
_entity_poly.pdbx_seq_one_letter_code
_entity_poly.pdbx_strand_id
1 'polypeptide(L)'
;MLDELLDSWKGRVSAAIYGTDAEISQIEKYMTATRFARGRKNVSLHAVFKIGKYYPINYLRNVALNASNSEFVFVTDVGFIPSTGLYKTLRNVVKKKQNNRVLVIPAFENSSSEEKF
;
A
#
# COMPACT_ATOMS: atom_id res chain seq x y z
N MET A 1 6.23 0.16 9.76
CA MET A 1 5.83 -0.63 8.57
C MET A 1 5.19 0.21 7.48
N LEU A 2 4.07 0.93 7.71
CA LEU A 2 3.48 1.81 6.68
C LEU A 2 4.46 2.91 6.23
N ASP A 3 5.13 3.58 7.16
CA ASP A 3 6.12 4.62 6.85
C ASP A 3 7.24 4.08 5.95
N GLU A 4 7.75 2.89 6.25
CA GLU A 4 8.82 2.24 5.50
C GLU A 4 8.40 1.83 4.08
N LEU A 5 7.18 1.31 3.93
CA LEU A 5 6.57 1.06 2.62
C LEU A 5 6.47 2.35 1.82
N LEU A 6 5.97 3.40 2.45
CA LEU A 6 5.80 4.67 1.77
C LEU A 6 7.14 5.37 1.50
N ASP A 7 8.19 5.13 2.29
CA ASP A 7 9.53 5.67 2.04
C ASP A 7 10.20 4.99 0.85
N SER A 8 10.05 3.67 0.75
CA SER A 8 10.57 2.86 -0.36
C SER A 8 9.75 3.04 -1.66
N TRP A 9 8.45 3.34 -1.57
CA TRP A 9 7.56 3.52 -2.73
C TRP A 9 7.29 4.99 -3.07
N LYS A 10 8.00 5.53 -4.07
CA LYS A 10 7.77 6.92 -4.53
C LYS A 10 6.53 7.10 -5.42
N GLY A 11 5.92 6.02 -5.88
CA GLY A 11 4.72 6.04 -6.73
C GLY A 11 3.45 6.45 -6.01
N ARG A 12 2.33 6.59 -6.75
CA ARG A 12 1.01 6.81 -6.15
C ARG A 12 0.62 5.61 -5.27
N VAL A 13 -0.11 5.86 -4.20
CA VAL A 13 -0.64 4.83 -3.28
C VAL A 13 -2.14 5.04 -3.08
N SER A 14 -2.90 3.96 -3.20
CA SER A 14 -4.31 3.88 -2.80
C SER A 14 -4.40 2.71 -1.83
N ALA A 15 -4.76 2.97 -0.57
CA ALA A 15 -4.78 1.96 0.48
C ALA A 15 -6.13 1.99 1.21
N ALA A 16 -6.68 0.81 1.50
CA ALA A 16 -7.86 0.66 2.33
C ALA A 16 -7.45 0.34 3.78
N ILE A 17 -8.10 0.99 4.74
CA ILE A 17 -7.85 0.83 6.17
C ILE A 17 -9.12 0.29 6.81
N TYR A 18 -9.01 -0.88 7.42
CA TYR A 18 -10.11 -1.55 8.11
C TYR A 18 -10.01 -1.34 9.62
N GLY A 19 -11.06 -0.79 10.23
CA GLY A 19 -11.06 -0.54 11.67
C GLY A 19 -12.40 -0.03 12.19
N THR A 20 -12.52 0.05 13.50
CA THR A 20 -13.60 0.75 14.20
C THR A 20 -13.46 2.27 14.05
N ASP A 21 -14.51 3.01 14.37
CA ASP A 21 -14.49 4.48 14.38
C ASP A 21 -13.33 5.06 15.21
N ALA A 22 -13.07 4.45 16.38
CA ALA A 22 -11.98 4.86 17.25
C ALA A 22 -10.61 4.62 16.62
N GLU A 23 -10.39 3.44 16.03
CA GLU A 23 -9.12 3.09 15.35
C GLU A 23 -8.88 3.99 14.13
N ILE A 24 -9.91 4.25 13.32
CA ILE A 24 -9.80 5.09 12.12
C ILE A 24 -9.51 6.55 12.51
N SER A 25 -10.15 7.08 13.56
CA SER A 25 -9.85 8.42 14.08
C SER A 25 -8.43 8.54 14.61
N GLN A 26 -7.90 7.50 15.27
CA GLN A 26 -6.49 7.48 15.68
C GLN A 26 -5.54 7.51 14.49
N ILE A 27 -5.84 6.75 13.43
CA ILE A 27 -5.03 6.74 12.21
C ILE A 27 -5.07 8.11 11.52
N GLU A 28 -6.23 8.75 11.43
CA GLU A 28 -6.36 10.10 10.86
C GLU A 28 -5.49 11.12 11.62
N LYS A 29 -5.54 11.09 12.95
CA LYS A 29 -4.70 11.93 13.82
C LYS A 29 -3.22 11.66 13.60
N TYR A 30 -2.81 10.39 13.54
CA TYR A 30 -1.43 9.99 13.28
C TYR A 30 -0.95 10.49 11.91
N MET A 31 -1.73 10.29 10.86
CA MET A 31 -1.38 10.77 9.52
C MET A 31 -1.23 12.29 9.50
N THR A 32 -2.15 13.02 10.11
CA THR A 32 -2.09 14.50 10.17
C THR A 32 -0.89 15.01 10.98
N ALA A 33 -0.52 14.32 12.05
CA ALA A 33 0.59 14.70 12.91
C ALA A 33 1.97 14.38 12.29
N THR A 34 2.08 13.28 11.54
CA THR A 34 3.35 12.82 11.00
C THR A 34 3.79 13.63 9.78
N ARG A 35 5.12 13.67 9.55
CA ARG A 35 5.72 14.31 8.38
C ARG A 35 5.29 13.64 7.07
N PHE A 36 4.80 12.40 7.16
CA PHE A 36 4.42 11.56 6.03
C PHE A 36 3.23 12.10 5.24
N ALA A 37 2.15 12.54 5.90
CA ALA A 37 1.00 13.13 5.19
C ALA A 37 1.26 14.55 4.68
N ARG A 38 2.17 15.30 5.33
CA ARG A 38 2.39 16.72 5.00
C ARG A 38 3.12 16.94 3.68
N GLY A 39 3.96 16.00 3.25
CA GLY A 39 4.77 16.15 2.02
C GLY A 39 4.21 15.48 0.77
N ARG A 40 3.42 14.41 0.92
CA ARG A 40 2.99 13.56 -0.21
C ARG A 40 1.54 13.78 -0.58
N LYS A 41 1.32 14.38 -1.75
CA LYS A 41 -0.02 14.55 -2.34
C LYS A 41 -0.49 13.35 -3.18
N ASN A 42 0.28 12.25 -3.17
CA ASN A 42 0.04 11.07 -4.01
C ASN A 42 -0.28 9.81 -3.20
N VAL A 43 -0.79 9.96 -1.97
CA VAL A 43 -1.23 8.87 -1.11
C VAL A 43 -2.70 9.11 -0.76
N SER A 44 -3.55 8.13 -0.98
CA SER A 44 -4.97 8.16 -0.64
C SER A 44 -5.29 6.99 0.29
N LEU A 45 -5.92 7.30 1.42
CA LEU A 45 -6.36 6.32 2.41
C LEU A 45 -7.89 6.27 2.41
N HIS A 46 -8.44 5.06 2.37
CA HIS A 46 -9.88 4.81 2.31
C HIS A 46 -10.32 4.06 3.55
N ALA A 47 -11.11 4.73 4.38
CA ALA A 47 -11.67 4.14 5.60
C ALA A 47 -12.74 3.10 5.26
N VAL A 48 -12.61 1.89 5.81
CA VAL A 48 -13.61 0.84 5.78
C VAL A 48 -13.95 0.46 7.21
N PHE A 49 -15.15 0.83 7.65
CA PHE A 49 -15.57 0.59 9.01
C PHE A 49 -15.86 -0.89 9.26
N LYS A 50 -15.43 -1.37 10.42
CA LYS A 50 -15.58 -2.76 10.84
C LYS A 50 -17.06 -3.14 11.00
N ILE A 51 -17.50 -4.13 10.23
CA ILE A 51 -18.85 -4.68 10.29
C ILE A 51 -18.74 -6.19 10.46
N GLY A 52 -19.26 -6.71 11.57
CA GLY A 52 -19.22 -8.13 11.90
C GLY A 52 -17.84 -8.62 12.37
N LYS A 53 -17.68 -9.95 12.38
CA LYS A 53 -16.53 -10.63 13.00
C LYS A 53 -15.36 -10.86 12.03
N TYR A 54 -15.64 -10.94 10.73
CA TYR A 54 -14.65 -11.36 9.74
C TYR A 54 -13.84 -10.19 9.19
N TYR A 55 -12.62 -10.49 8.73
CA TYR A 55 -11.76 -9.53 8.05
C TYR A 55 -11.96 -9.65 6.52
N PRO A 56 -12.59 -8.66 5.86
CA PRO A 56 -13.05 -8.82 4.48
C PRO A 56 -11.95 -8.44 3.47
N ILE A 57 -10.83 -9.17 3.46
CA ILE A 57 -9.62 -8.81 2.68
C ILE A 57 -9.90 -8.49 1.21
N ASN A 58 -10.76 -9.28 0.55
CA ASN A 58 -11.09 -9.06 -0.87
C ASN A 58 -11.87 -7.76 -1.09
N TYR A 59 -12.76 -7.41 -0.15
CA TYR A 59 -13.47 -6.14 -0.19
C TYR A 59 -12.49 -4.97 -0.06
N LEU A 60 -11.53 -5.04 0.88
CA LEU A 60 -10.52 -4.01 1.07
C LEU A 60 -9.65 -3.79 -0.18
N ARG A 61 -9.24 -4.88 -0.83
CA ARG A 61 -8.49 -4.82 -2.10
C ARG A 61 -9.32 -4.14 -3.19
N ASN A 62 -10.61 -4.47 -3.31
CA ASN A 62 -11.50 -3.84 -4.27
C ASN A 62 -11.71 -2.35 -3.99
N VAL A 63 -11.87 -1.95 -2.73
CA VAL A 63 -11.97 -0.52 -2.35
C VAL A 63 -10.73 0.25 -2.79
N ALA A 64 -9.54 -0.27 -2.46
CA ALA A 64 -8.28 0.37 -2.83
C ALA A 64 -8.07 0.44 -4.36
N LEU A 65 -8.42 -0.64 -5.06
CA LEU A 65 -8.29 -0.76 -6.51
C LEU A 65 -9.26 0.17 -7.26
N ASN A 66 -10.53 0.18 -6.88
CA ASN A 66 -11.57 1.01 -7.53
C ASN A 66 -11.31 2.51 -7.33
N ALA A 67 -10.69 2.89 -6.20
CA ALA A 67 -10.28 4.26 -5.95
C ALA A 67 -8.93 4.63 -6.60
N SER A 68 -8.25 3.68 -7.25
CA SER A 68 -6.98 3.94 -7.92
C SER A 68 -7.21 4.55 -9.31
N ASN A 69 -6.65 5.75 -9.53
CA ASN A 69 -6.74 6.46 -10.81
C ASN A 69 -5.48 6.25 -11.67
N SER A 70 -4.96 5.02 -11.70
CA SER A 70 -3.72 4.68 -12.42
C SER A 70 -4.00 3.64 -13.51
N GLU A 71 -3.39 3.80 -14.67
CA GLU A 71 -3.48 2.85 -15.79
C GLU A 71 -2.92 1.46 -15.44
N PHE A 72 -1.88 1.43 -14.62
CA PHE A 72 -1.26 0.20 -14.10
C PHE A 72 -1.25 0.21 -12.59
N VAL A 73 -1.55 -0.94 -12.00
CA VAL A 73 -1.59 -1.13 -10.54
C VAL A 73 -0.61 -2.22 -10.12
N PHE A 74 0.18 -1.92 -9.09
CA PHE A 74 0.95 -2.92 -8.36
C PHE A 74 0.21 -3.19 -7.05
N VAL A 75 -0.49 -4.32 -6.99
CA VAL A 75 -1.28 -4.71 -5.83
C VAL A 75 -0.36 -5.43 -4.85
N THR A 76 -0.28 -4.93 -3.62
CA THR A 76 0.53 -5.51 -2.55
C THR A 76 -0.15 -5.29 -1.21
N ASP A 77 0.10 -6.20 -0.27
CA ASP A 77 -0.32 -6.02 1.12
C ASP A 77 0.70 -5.12 1.87
N VAL A 78 0.27 -4.47 2.95
CA VAL A 78 1.08 -3.49 3.71
C VAL A 78 2.31 -4.10 4.40
N GLY A 79 2.37 -5.43 4.52
CA GLY A 79 3.50 -6.17 5.08
C GLY A 79 4.69 -6.31 4.13
N PHE A 80 4.54 -5.96 2.85
CA PHE A 80 5.65 -6.00 1.91
C PHE A 80 6.34 -4.65 1.81
N ILE A 81 7.66 -4.66 1.90
CA ILE A 81 8.50 -3.49 1.66
C ILE A 81 9.06 -3.62 0.24
N PRO A 82 8.68 -2.72 -0.69
CA PRO A 82 9.26 -2.68 -2.03
C PRO A 82 10.79 -2.61 -2.01
N SER A 83 11.44 -3.43 -2.83
CA SER A 83 12.89 -3.36 -2.99
C SER A 83 13.32 -2.01 -3.55
N THR A 84 14.52 -1.56 -3.17
CA THR A 84 15.08 -0.29 -3.63
C THR A 84 15.07 -0.20 -5.16
N GLY A 85 14.42 0.85 -5.67
CA GLY A 85 14.32 1.08 -7.12
C GLY A 85 13.19 0.32 -7.83
N LEU A 86 12.43 -0.54 -7.16
CA LEU A 86 11.33 -1.31 -7.76
C LEU A 86 10.36 -0.43 -8.56
N TYR A 87 9.95 0.71 -8.01
CA TYR A 87 9.06 1.65 -8.71
C TYR A 87 9.64 2.10 -10.07
N LYS A 88 10.93 2.43 -10.14
CA LYS A 88 11.61 2.83 -11.38
C LYS A 88 11.67 1.68 -12.37
N THR A 89 11.98 0.47 -11.88
CA THR A 89 12.02 -0.75 -12.69
C THR A 89 10.66 -1.05 -13.30
N LEU A 90 9.59 -1.04 -12.50
CA LEU A 90 8.22 -1.30 -12.97
C LEU A 90 7.79 -0.25 -14.00
N ARG A 91 8.06 1.03 -13.78
CA ARG A 91 7.78 2.10 -14.74
C ARG A 91 8.46 1.88 -16.09
N ASN A 92 9.70 1.36 -16.10
CA ASN A 92 10.40 1.03 -17.34
C ASN A 92 9.82 -0.20 -18.04
N VAL A 93 9.39 -1.21 -17.28
CA VAL A 93 8.78 -2.42 -17.83
C VAL A 93 7.43 -2.10 -18.49
N VAL A 94 6.54 -1.37 -17.79
CA VAL A 94 5.21 -1.04 -18.34
C VAL A 94 5.29 -0.13 -19.56
N LYS A 95 6.25 0.82 -19.59
CA LYS A 95 6.48 1.67 -20.79
C LYS A 95 6.87 0.89 -22.05
N LYS A 96 7.51 -0.27 -21.88
CA LYS A 96 8.05 -1.08 -22.98
C LYS A 96 7.12 -2.21 -23.41
N LYS A 97 5.96 -2.38 -22.76
CA LYS A 97 5.07 -3.53 -22.97
C LYS A 97 3.70 -3.07 -23.43
N GLN A 98 3.08 -3.89 -24.28
CA GLN A 98 1.72 -3.70 -24.80
C GLN A 98 0.67 -4.26 -23.81
N ASN A 99 -0.57 -3.83 -24.04
CA ASN A 99 -1.78 -4.17 -23.27
C ASN A 99 -1.96 -5.69 -23.03
N ASN A 100 -2.72 -6.03 -21.99
CA ASN A 100 -3.16 -7.39 -21.61
C ASN A 100 -2.06 -8.36 -21.12
N ARG A 101 -1.12 -7.88 -20.29
CA ARG A 101 -0.17 -8.75 -19.58
C ARG A 101 -0.18 -8.48 -18.08
N VAL A 102 -0.02 -9.54 -17.29
CA VAL A 102 0.21 -9.46 -15.85
C VAL A 102 1.70 -9.65 -15.59
N LEU A 103 2.28 -8.76 -14.79
CA LEU A 103 3.66 -8.89 -14.33
C LEU A 103 3.66 -9.56 -12.97
N VAL A 104 4.30 -10.72 -12.87
CA VAL A 104 4.54 -11.40 -11.60
C VAL A 104 5.80 -10.82 -10.98
N ILE A 105 5.69 -10.38 -9.73
CA ILE A 105 6.80 -9.82 -8.96
C ILE A 105 7.08 -10.79 -7.82
N PRO A 106 8.31 -11.34 -7.71
CA PRO A 106 8.64 -12.23 -6.62
C PRO A 106 8.68 -11.45 -5.31
N ALA A 107 8.20 -12.10 -4.25
CA ALA A 107 8.33 -11.61 -2.89
C ALA A 107 9.24 -12.57 -2.12
N PHE A 108 10.10 -12.00 -1.28
CA PHE A 108 11.06 -12.76 -0.47
C PHE A 108 10.86 -12.39 0.99
N GLU A 109 10.98 -13.38 1.86
CA GLU A 109 11.06 -13.15 3.28
C GLU A 109 12.41 -12.50 3.61
N ASN A 110 12.38 -11.49 4.47
CA ASN A 110 13.58 -10.82 4.93
C ASN A 110 13.96 -11.38 6.31
N SER A 111 15.03 -12.16 6.40
CA SER A 111 15.48 -12.82 7.62
C SER A 111 16.25 -11.90 8.60
N SER A 112 16.17 -10.59 8.45
CA SER A 112 16.91 -9.63 9.30
C SER A 112 16.19 -9.28 10.61
N SER A 113 15.49 -10.24 11.18
CA SER A 113 15.19 -10.28 12.62
C SER A 113 15.93 -11.48 13.20
N GLU A 114 17.16 -11.24 13.67
CA GLU A 114 17.73 -12.08 14.71
C GLU A 114 16.72 -12.11 15.87
N GLU A 115 16.14 -13.27 16.13
CA GLU A 115 15.41 -13.56 17.35
C GLU A 115 16.37 -13.34 18.54
N LYS A 116 16.28 -12.16 19.16
CA LYS A 116 16.76 -12.00 20.53
C LYS A 116 15.76 -12.69 21.45
N PHE A 117 16.01 -13.98 21.68
CA PHE A 117 15.49 -14.71 22.84
C PHE A 117 16.05 -14.13 24.14
#